data_AF-A0AAE3YJN3-F1
#
_entry.id   AF-A0AAE3YJN3-F1
#
_cell.length_a   1.000
_cell.length_b   1.000
_cell.length_c   1.000
_cell.angle_alpha   90.00
_cell.angle_beta   90.00
_cell.angle_gamma   90.00
#
_symmetry.space_group_name_H-M   'P 1'
#
loop_
_entity.id
_entity.type
_entity.pdbx_description
1 polymer ?
#
loop_
_entity_poly.entity_id
_entity_poly.type
_entity_poly.pdbx_seq_one_letter_code
_entity_poly.pdbx_strand_id
1 'polypeptide(L)'
;MTLRAYHATRLLPHEVETIRTHGLQPLTLGLLERKIRDACTYGFITEELASWLNERHFFKTTRTERREGMIHMFTAREHLGEEDGMFGVLGCWGGEAMHCHNRYIQDLLSRIGTPHIVLLDLDLNLPGITTCGVPLGSVGVMLQGEEDDPAMWAERAIAPSEIAEVISVDDALTSGRFPELAWTRSSPQLNRGTGGVVGPPGTSSS
;
A
#
# COMPACT_ATOMS: atom_id res chain seq x y z
N MET A 1 -11.47 1.33 -22.19
CA MET A 1 -12.55 1.61 -21.23
C MET A 1 -11.87 1.95 -19.93
N THR A 2 -12.25 3.03 -19.26
CA THR A 2 -11.61 3.41 -18.00
C THR A 2 -12.31 2.78 -16.80
N LEU A 3 -11.55 2.14 -15.92
CA LEU A 3 -12.00 1.57 -14.66
C LEU A 3 -11.35 2.32 -13.50
N ARG A 4 -12.18 2.77 -12.55
CA ARG A 4 -11.70 3.35 -11.29
C ARG A 4 -11.27 2.23 -10.35
N ALA A 5 -10.06 2.30 -9.83
CA ALA A 5 -9.54 1.37 -8.84
C ALA A 5 -8.81 2.10 -7.72
N TYR A 6 -8.58 1.39 -6.62
CA TYR A 6 -7.96 1.91 -5.41
C TYR A 6 -6.81 1.00 -4.97
N HIS A 7 -5.68 1.61 -4.64
CA HIS A 7 -4.56 0.95 -3.99
C HIS A 7 -4.34 1.59 -2.62
N ALA A 8 -4.52 0.81 -1.56
CA ALA A 8 -4.31 1.23 -0.18
C ALA A 8 -2.90 0.87 0.27
N THR A 9 -2.18 1.83 0.86
CA THR A 9 -0.80 1.63 1.31
C THR A 9 -0.37 2.70 2.31
N ARG A 10 0.72 2.47 3.04
CA ARG A 10 1.34 3.46 3.93
C ARG A 10 2.62 3.98 3.29
N LEU A 11 2.73 5.31 3.18
CA LEU A 11 3.76 5.99 2.39
C LEU A 11 4.50 7.05 3.20
N LEU A 12 5.80 7.18 2.92
CA LEU A 12 6.62 8.32 3.30
C LEU A 12 6.44 9.47 2.27
N PRO A 13 6.74 10.73 2.66
CA PRO A 13 6.58 11.87 1.76
C PRO A 13 7.28 11.72 0.40
N HIS A 14 8.50 11.18 0.38
CA HIS A 14 9.24 10.97 -0.86
C HIS A 14 8.66 9.83 -1.72
N GLU A 15 7.94 8.88 -1.11
CA GLU A 15 7.28 7.79 -1.82
C GLU A 15 6.00 8.27 -2.49
N VAL A 16 5.26 9.19 -1.85
CA VAL A 16 4.14 9.90 -2.49
C VAL A 16 4.62 10.62 -3.74
N GLU A 17 5.74 11.35 -3.65
CA GLU A 17 6.31 12.05 -4.80
C GLU A 17 6.79 11.09 -5.88
N THR A 18 7.42 9.98 -5.50
CA THR A 18 7.85 8.93 -6.43
C THR A 18 6.65 8.36 -7.20
N ILE A 19 5.53 8.11 -6.52
CA ILE A 19 4.31 7.60 -7.16
C ILE A 19 3.75 8.61 -8.16
N ARG A 20 3.72 9.90 -7.79
CA ARG A 20 3.24 10.97 -8.69
C ARG A 20 4.11 11.13 -9.94
N THR A 21 5.42 10.96 -9.80
CA THR A 21 6.39 11.24 -10.88
C THR A 21 6.71 10.02 -11.74
N HIS A 22 6.75 8.83 -11.15
CA HIS A 22 7.20 7.60 -11.80
C HIS A 22 6.13 6.51 -11.85
N GLY A 23 4.97 6.72 -11.24
CA GLY A 23 3.89 5.75 -11.22
C GLY A 23 3.98 4.76 -10.06
N LEU A 24 3.02 3.82 -10.01
CA LEU A 24 3.11 2.68 -9.09
C LEU A 24 3.90 1.55 -9.73
N GLN A 25 4.80 0.95 -8.96
CA GLN A 25 5.67 -0.12 -9.43
C GLN A 25 5.28 -1.46 -8.80
N PRO A 26 5.37 -2.58 -9.54
CA PRO A 26 5.12 -3.90 -8.99
C PRO A 26 6.07 -4.25 -7.86
N LEU A 27 5.57 -5.05 -6.91
CA LEU A 27 6.36 -5.50 -5.77
C LEU A 27 7.52 -6.38 -6.25
N THR A 28 8.74 -5.89 -6.13
CA THR A 28 9.97 -6.61 -6.48
C THR A 28 11.00 -6.44 -5.36
N LEU A 29 11.99 -7.34 -5.30
CA LEU A 29 13.12 -7.19 -4.36
C LEU A 29 13.78 -5.82 -4.51
N GLY A 30 14.08 -5.42 -5.75
CA GLY A 30 14.73 -4.14 -6.03
C GLY A 30 13.87 -2.91 -5.66
N LEU A 31 12.53 -3.00 -5.74
CA LEU A 31 11.65 -1.95 -5.20
C LEU A 31 11.76 -1.88 -3.69
N LEU A 32 11.74 -3.02 -3.00
CA LEU A 32 11.74 -3.08 -1.55
C LEU A 32 13.07 -2.60 -0.95
N GLU A 33 14.19 -3.09 -1.47
CA GLU A 33 15.54 -2.65 -1.06
C GLU A 33 15.72 -1.14 -1.29
N ARG A 34 15.20 -0.62 -2.42
CA ARG A 34 15.20 0.82 -2.69
C ARG A 34 14.37 1.58 -1.64
N LYS A 35 13.15 1.15 -1.33
CA LYS A 35 12.31 1.82 -0.31
C LYS A 35 13.01 1.86 1.05
N ILE A 36 13.65 0.77 1.47
CA ILE A 36 14.43 0.71 2.72
C ILE A 36 15.60 1.69 2.69
N ARG A 37 16.41 1.64 1.63
CA ARG A 37 17.56 2.54 1.47
C ARG A 37 17.15 4.01 1.44
N ASP A 38 16.11 4.34 0.69
CA ASP A 38 15.66 5.72 0.52
C ASP A 38 15.06 6.24 1.85
N ALA A 39 14.26 5.43 2.56
CA ALA A 39 13.78 5.77 3.91
C ALA A 39 14.93 6.05 4.90
N CYS A 40 16.01 5.28 4.83
CA CYS A 40 17.22 5.52 5.62
C CYS A 40 17.92 6.82 5.21
N THR A 41 18.10 7.02 3.90
CA THR A 41 18.77 8.20 3.33
C THR A 41 18.05 9.50 3.68
N TYR A 42 16.71 9.49 3.68
CA TYR A 42 15.89 10.62 4.08
C TYR A 42 15.68 10.74 5.60
N GLY A 43 16.32 9.89 6.40
CA GLY A 43 16.31 9.98 7.86
C GLY A 43 15.00 9.53 8.51
N PHE A 44 14.15 8.75 7.84
CA PHE A 44 12.93 8.20 8.45
C PHE A 44 13.21 6.95 9.29
N ILE A 45 14.27 6.22 8.96
CA ILE A 45 14.75 5.06 9.72
C ILE A 45 16.27 5.17 9.93
N THR A 46 16.75 4.51 10.98
CA THR A 46 18.19 4.36 11.26
C THR A 46 18.86 3.37 10.30
N GLU A 47 20.19 3.46 10.17
CA GLU A 47 20.99 2.48 9.40
C GLU A 47 20.85 1.07 9.99
N GLU A 48 20.80 0.96 11.31
CA GLU A 48 20.61 -0.31 12.01
C GLU A 48 19.25 -0.92 11.68
N LEU A 49 18.18 -0.11 11.67
CA LEU A 49 16.85 -0.58 11.27
C LEU A 49 16.83 -0.95 9.77
N ALA A 50 17.46 -0.17 8.90
CA ALA A 50 17.53 -0.48 7.48
C ALA A 50 18.23 -1.82 7.21
N SER A 51 19.38 -2.06 7.85
CA SER A 51 20.09 -3.34 7.80
C SER A 51 19.21 -4.49 8.32
N TRP A 52 18.56 -4.27 9.45
CA TRP A 52 17.70 -5.27 10.08
C TRP A 52 16.51 -5.69 9.19
N LEU A 53 15.89 -4.72 8.51
CA LEU A 53 14.79 -4.94 7.58
C LEU A 53 15.23 -5.69 6.31
N ASN A 54 16.39 -5.35 5.74
CA ASN A 54 16.94 -6.01 4.54
C ASN A 54 17.22 -7.51 4.76
N GLU A 55 17.50 -7.92 5.98
CA GLU A 55 17.74 -9.33 6.32
C GLU A 55 16.45 -10.14 6.52
N ARG A 56 15.29 -9.49 6.70
CA ARG A 56 14.07 -10.12 7.26
C ARG A 56 12.81 -9.91 6.45
N HIS A 57 12.87 -9.15 5.35
CA HIS A 57 11.69 -8.90 4.52
C HIS A 57 11.24 -10.12 3.72
N PHE A 58 10.03 -10.04 3.14
CA PHE A 58 9.35 -11.13 2.40
C PHE A 58 10.22 -11.90 1.41
N PHE A 59 11.04 -11.22 0.59
CA PHE A 59 11.91 -11.89 -0.39
C PHE A 59 13.06 -12.72 0.20
N LYS A 60 13.32 -12.64 1.51
CA LYS A 60 14.29 -13.47 2.20
C LYS A 60 13.64 -14.66 2.92
N THR A 61 12.31 -14.82 2.83
CA THR A 61 11.57 -15.95 3.40
C THR A 61 11.09 -16.92 2.31
N THR A 62 10.86 -18.19 2.66
CA THR A 62 10.62 -19.30 1.72
C THR A 62 9.19 -19.39 1.15
N ARG A 63 8.39 -18.30 1.18
CA ARG A 63 6.98 -18.29 0.73
C ARG A 63 6.74 -17.27 -0.39
N THR A 64 7.52 -17.34 -1.46
CA THR A 64 7.61 -16.31 -2.51
C THR A 64 6.46 -16.26 -3.52
N GLU A 65 5.46 -17.14 -3.48
CA GLU A 65 4.71 -17.42 -4.71
C GLU A 65 3.43 -16.59 -4.97
N ARG A 66 3.00 -15.68 -4.09
CA ARG A 66 1.63 -15.10 -4.23
C ARG A 66 1.51 -13.61 -4.52
N ARG A 67 2.57 -12.80 -4.44
CA ARG A 67 2.48 -11.33 -4.60
C ARG A 67 3.65 -10.64 -5.29
N GLU A 68 4.73 -11.37 -5.57
CA GLU A 68 5.85 -10.81 -6.33
C GLU A 68 5.40 -10.46 -7.75
N GLY A 69 5.87 -9.31 -8.24
CA GLY A 69 5.54 -8.81 -9.58
C GLY A 69 4.13 -8.22 -9.70
N MET A 70 3.41 -8.03 -8.59
CA MET A 70 2.02 -7.57 -8.60
C MET A 70 1.84 -6.23 -7.87
N ILE A 71 0.88 -5.44 -8.35
CA ILE A 71 0.28 -4.29 -7.66
C ILE A 71 -1.16 -4.68 -7.35
N HIS A 72 -1.49 -4.90 -6.08
CA HIS A 72 -2.85 -5.24 -5.67
C HIS A 72 -3.73 -4.00 -5.55
N MET A 73 -4.97 -4.14 -5.99
CA MET A 73 -5.98 -3.08 -5.97
C MET A 73 -7.39 -3.68 -5.89
N PHE A 74 -8.36 -2.81 -5.67
CA PHE A 74 -9.78 -3.16 -5.59
C PHE A 74 -10.61 -2.09 -6.30
N THR A 75 -11.82 -2.43 -6.72
CA THR A 75 -12.72 -1.55 -7.48
C THR A 75 -13.89 -1.06 -6.63
N ALA A 76 -14.34 -1.87 -5.69
CA ALA A 76 -15.43 -1.56 -4.77
C ALA A 76 -14.91 -0.73 -3.59
N ARG A 77 -15.41 0.50 -3.49
CA ARG A 77 -15.00 1.48 -2.48
C ARG A 77 -15.35 1.03 -1.06
N GLU A 78 -16.35 0.18 -0.93
CA GLU A 78 -16.84 -0.43 0.30
C GLU A 78 -15.72 -1.20 1.05
N HIS A 79 -14.74 -1.75 0.33
CA HIS A 79 -13.56 -2.40 0.92
C HIS A 79 -12.73 -1.46 1.79
N LEU A 80 -12.81 -0.14 1.58
CA LEU A 80 -12.17 0.83 2.48
C LEU A 80 -12.74 0.78 3.90
N GLY A 81 -13.99 0.29 4.05
CA GLY A 81 -14.66 0.10 5.33
C GLY A 81 -14.37 -1.26 6.00
N GLU A 82 -13.69 -2.19 5.32
CA GLU A 82 -13.36 -3.50 5.88
C GLU A 82 -12.11 -3.42 6.76
N GLU A 83 -12.30 -3.16 8.05
CA GLU A 83 -11.21 -2.93 9.01
C GLU A 83 -10.16 -4.04 8.95
N ASP A 84 -10.56 -5.31 9.07
CA ASP A 84 -9.64 -6.44 9.12
C ASP A 84 -8.81 -6.60 7.83
N GLY A 85 -9.42 -6.34 6.67
CA GLY A 85 -8.76 -6.42 5.36
C GLY A 85 -7.81 -5.24 5.10
N MET A 86 -8.23 -4.04 5.47
CA MET A 86 -7.46 -2.81 5.22
C MET A 86 -6.39 -2.52 6.28
N PHE A 87 -6.54 -3.04 7.49
CA PHE A 87 -5.61 -2.80 8.58
C PHE A 87 -4.18 -3.24 8.23
N GLY A 88 -4.01 -4.36 7.53
CA GLY A 88 -2.67 -4.83 7.11
C GLY A 88 -1.96 -3.85 6.17
N VAL A 89 -2.68 -3.33 5.17
CA VAL A 89 -2.11 -2.49 4.11
C VAL A 89 -1.98 -1.00 4.49
N LEU A 90 -2.90 -0.49 5.32
CA LEU A 90 -2.84 0.89 5.82
C LEU A 90 -2.02 1.03 7.12
N GLY A 91 -1.95 -0.06 7.90
CA GLY A 91 -1.33 -0.07 9.23
C GLY A 91 0.18 -0.23 9.23
N CYS A 92 0.78 -0.75 8.16
CA CYS A 92 2.21 -1.07 8.12
C CYS A 92 2.90 -0.52 6.88
N TRP A 93 3.98 0.24 7.08
CA TRP A 93 4.84 0.65 5.98
C TRP A 93 5.45 -0.54 5.23
N GLY A 94 5.50 -0.42 3.91
CA GLY A 94 5.93 -1.49 3.00
C GLY A 94 4.91 -2.60 2.80
N GLY A 95 3.70 -2.46 3.37
CA GLY A 95 2.58 -3.38 3.19
C GLY A 95 2.94 -4.81 3.56
N GLU A 96 2.26 -5.76 2.92
CA GLU A 96 2.45 -7.18 3.22
C GLU A 96 3.88 -7.68 2.98
N ALA A 97 4.65 -7.03 2.11
CA ALA A 97 6.05 -7.39 1.86
C ALA A 97 6.96 -7.24 3.08
N MET A 98 6.57 -6.44 4.07
CA MET A 98 7.39 -6.14 5.25
C MET A 98 6.87 -6.79 6.54
N HIS A 99 5.56 -6.99 6.69
CA HIS A 99 4.97 -7.44 7.95
C HIS A 99 4.47 -8.89 7.98
N CYS A 100 4.50 -9.60 6.85
CA CYS A 100 3.82 -10.90 6.67
C CYS A 100 4.21 -12.02 7.65
N HIS A 101 5.25 -11.85 8.49
CA HIS A 101 5.76 -12.91 9.36
C HIS A 101 5.97 -12.52 10.84
N ASN A 102 5.66 -11.29 11.28
CA ASN A 102 5.94 -10.92 12.68
C ASN A 102 5.08 -9.76 13.22
N ARG A 103 4.18 -10.05 14.16
CA ARG A 103 3.36 -9.03 14.87
C ARG A 103 4.21 -7.99 15.62
N TYR A 104 5.41 -8.36 16.07
CA TYR A 104 6.33 -7.45 16.76
C TYR A 104 6.86 -6.35 15.82
N ILE A 105 6.94 -6.63 14.51
CA ILE A 105 7.36 -5.66 13.50
C ILE A 105 6.22 -4.71 13.13
N GLN A 106 4.96 -5.13 13.25
CA GLN A 106 3.81 -4.31 12.86
C GLN A 106 3.75 -3.00 13.65
N ASP A 107 3.99 -3.02 14.96
CA ASP A 107 4.03 -1.79 15.76
C ASP A 107 5.14 -0.84 15.29
N LEU A 108 6.29 -1.38 14.90
CA LEU A 108 7.40 -0.60 14.37
C LEU A 108 7.06 0.02 13.00
N LEU A 109 6.55 -0.79 12.07
CA LEU A 109 6.18 -0.34 10.72
C LEU A 109 5.00 0.62 10.73
N SER A 110 4.13 0.54 11.74
CA SER A 110 3.04 1.50 11.98
C SER A 110 3.51 2.89 12.44
N ARG A 111 4.82 3.08 12.66
CA ARG A 111 5.40 4.39 12.97
C ARG A 111 6.09 5.04 11.77
N ILE A 112 6.19 4.33 10.65
CA ILE A 112 6.86 4.79 9.44
C ILE A 112 5.78 5.20 8.42
N GLY A 113 5.88 6.40 7.86
CA GLY A 113 4.92 6.91 6.88
C GLY A 113 3.53 7.22 7.45
N THR A 114 2.62 7.54 6.54
CA THR A 114 1.19 7.80 6.82
C THR A 114 0.31 7.00 5.86
N PRO A 115 -0.91 6.60 6.27
CA PRO A 115 -1.80 5.82 5.42
C PRO A 115 -2.30 6.67 4.24
N HIS A 116 -2.35 6.07 3.05
CA HIS A 116 -2.76 6.71 1.79
C HIS A 116 -3.64 5.78 0.94
N ILE A 117 -4.51 6.41 0.15
CA ILE A 117 -5.22 5.78 -0.95
C ILE A 117 -4.68 6.37 -2.26
N VAL A 118 -4.29 5.49 -3.18
CA VAL A 118 -3.92 5.87 -4.55
C VAL A 118 -5.10 5.52 -5.45
N LEU A 119 -5.71 6.54 -6.05
CA LEU A 119 -6.83 6.41 -6.97
C LEU A 119 -6.27 6.23 -8.38
N LEU A 120 -6.76 5.21 -9.07
CA LEU A 120 -6.28 4.81 -10.39
C LEU A 120 -7.40 4.90 -11.41
N ASP A 121 -7.10 5.44 -12.58
CA ASP A 121 -7.95 5.42 -13.77
C ASP A 121 -7.31 4.49 -14.80
N LEU A 122 -7.66 3.20 -14.73
CA LEU A 122 -7.03 2.14 -15.52
C LEU A 122 -7.70 2.02 -16.89
N ASP A 123 -6.92 2.04 -17.97
CA ASP A 123 -7.45 1.67 -19.29
C ASP A 123 -7.42 0.14 -19.47
N LEU A 124 -8.59 -0.48 -19.43
CA LEU A 124 -8.75 -1.94 -19.60
C LEU A 124 -8.38 -2.43 -21.01
N ASN A 125 -8.13 -1.53 -21.96
CA ASN A 125 -7.58 -1.89 -23.26
C ASN A 125 -6.07 -2.19 -23.20
N LEU A 126 -5.38 -1.75 -22.15
CA LEU A 126 -3.96 -2.02 -21.96
C LEU A 126 -3.78 -3.39 -21.30
N PRO A 127 -2.80 -4.20 -21.75
CA PRO A 127 -2.53 -5.50 -21.15
C PRO A 127 -1.98 -5.37 -19.72
N GLY A 128 -2.00 -6.47 -18.98
CA GLY A 128 -1.33 -6.58 -17.68
C GLY A 128 -2.18 -6.24 -16.45
N ILE A 129 -3.51 -6.09 -16.62
CA ILE A 129 -4.48 -6.08 -15.53
C ILE A 129 -5.18 -7.44 -15.49
N THR A 130 -5.23 -8.07 -14.31
CA THR A 130 -5.86 -9.37 -14.08
C THR A 130 -6.89 -9.26 -12.95
N THR A 131 -8.05 -9.88 -13.14
CA THR A 131 -9.14 -9.98 -12.16
C THR A 131 -9.37 -11.44 -11.79
N CYS A 132 -9.39 -11.76 -10.49
CA CYS A 132 -9.63 -13.13 -10.03
C CYS A 132 -11.08 -13.56 -10.26
N GLY A 133 -11.33 -14.60 -11.07
CA GLY A 133 -12.66 -15.22 -11.11
C GLY A 133 -13.70 -14.55 -12.01
N VAL A 134 -13.39 -13.45 -12.70
CA VAL A 134 -14.23 -12.92 -13.77
C VAL A 134 -13.47 -12.40 -14.99
N PRO A 135 -14.00 -12.63 -16.21
CA PRO A 135 -13.47 -12.00 -17.41
C PRO A 135 -13.57 -10.47 -17.35
N LEU A 136 -12.55 -9.75 -17.83
CA LEU A 136 -12.54 -8.27 -17.90
C LEU A 136 -13.79 -7.67 -18.58
N GLY A 137 -14.36 -8.37 -19.57
CA GLY A 137 -15.60 -7.94 -20.24
C GLY A 137 -16.84 -7.93 -19.32
N SER A 138 -16.79 -8.61 -18.18
CA SER A 138 -17.84 -8.66 -17.16
C SER A 138 -17.65 -7.64 -16.04
N VAL A 139 -16.46 -7.03 -15.92
CA VAL A 139 -16.18 -5.98 -14.90
C VAL A 139 -17.06 -4.76 -15.12
N GLY A 140 -17.38 -4.42 -16.37
CA GLY A 140 -18.35 -3.37 -16.70
C GLY A 140 -19.78 -3.64 -16.23
N VAL A 141 -20.13 -4.90 -15.94
CA VAL A 141 -21.43 -5.32 -15.41
C VAL A 141 -21.44 -5.34 -13.89
N MET A 142 -20.30 -5.62 -13.24
CA MET A 142 -20.14 -5.58 -11.77
C MET A 142 -20.17 -4.17 -11.18
N LEU A 143 -19.90 -3.13 -11.98
CA LEU A 143 -20.05 -1.73 -11.57
C LEU A 143 -21.51 -1.33 -11.22
N GLN A 144 -22.47 -2.27 -11.27
CA GLN A 144 -23.90 -2.05 -10.99
C GLN A 144 -24.48 -2.89 -9.84
N GLY A 145 -23.73 -3.75 -9.14
CA GLY A 145 -24.35 -4.54 -8.08
C GLY A 145 -23.40 -5.41 -7.27
N GLU A 146 -23.69 -5.43 -5.96
CA GLU A 146 -23.15 -6.26 -4.89
C GLU A 146 -22.92 -7.72 -5.29
N GLU A 147 -21.67 -8.15 -5.47
CA GLU A 147 -21.18 -9.50 -5.16
C GLU A 147 -19.66 -9.56 -5.41
N ASP A 148 -18.90 -10.04 -4.41
CA ASP A 148 -17.47 -10.35 -4.39
C ASP A 148 -16.60 -9.58 -5.42
N ASP A 149 -16.03 -8.44 -5.01
CA ASP A 149 -15.04 -7.75 -5.84
C ASP A 149 -13.85 -8.70 -6.06
N PRO A 150 -13.62 -9.15 -7.30
CA PRO A 150 -12.54 -10.05 -7.59
C PRO A 150 -11.22 -9.38 -7.23
N ALA A 151 -10.37 -10.05 -6.46
CA ALA A 151 -9.02 -9.56 -6.21
C ALA A 151 -8.37 -9.12 -7.54
N MET A 152 -8.02 -7.84 -7.66
CA MET A 152 -7.48 -7.26 -8.89
C MET A 152 -6.01 -6.94 -8.69
N TRP A 153 -5.20 -7.24 -9.70
CA TRP A 153 -3.80 -6.85 -9.69
C TRP A 153 -3.28 -6.47 -11.05
N ALA A 154 -2.23 -5.65 -11.05
CA ALA A 154 -1.44 -5.36 -12.24
C ALA A 154 -0.09 -6.06 -12.16
N GLU A 155 0.29 -6.72 -13.25
CA GLU A 155 1.62 -7.33 -13.43
C GLU A 155 2.59 -6.38 -14.16
N ARG A 156 2.19 -5.11 -14.28
CA ARG A 156 2.95 -4.02 -14.89
C ARG A 156 2.95 -2.81 -13.96
N ALA A 157 3.88 -1.90 -14.22
CA ALA A 157 3.80 -0.57 -13.62
C ALA A 157 2.53 0.15 -14.08
N ILE A 158 1.92 0.90 -13.16
CA ILE A 158 0.84 1.84 -13.47
C ILE A 158 1.49 3.18 -13.74
N ALA A 159 1.28 3.73 -14.93
CA ALA A 159 1.92 4.96 -15.36
C ALA A 159 1.43 6.17 -14.53
N PRO A 160 2.22 7.25 -14.40
CA PRO A 160 1.75 8.49 -13.78
C PRO A 160 0.42 9.01 -14.34
N SER A 161 0.19 8.83 -15.65
CA SER A 161 -1.05 9.25 -16.32
C SER A 161 -2.28 8.42 -15.94
N GLU A 162 -2.09 7.23 -15.35
CA GLU A 162 -3.16 6.38 -14.83
C GLU A 162 -3.42 6.62 -13.33
N ILE A 163 -2.65 7.50 -12.69
CA ILE A 163 -2.86 7.90 -11.30
C ILE A 163 -3.74 9.15 -11.29
N ALA A 164 -4.99 8.98 -10.87
CA ALA A 164 -5.91 10.08 -10.70
C ALA A 164 -5.52 10.94 -9.49
N GLU A 165 -5.13 10.30 -8.39
CA GLU A 165 -4.82 11.01 -7.15
C GLU A 165 -4.02 10.14 -6.17
N VAL A 166 -3.20 10.78 -5.33
CA VAL A 166 -2.61 10.18 -4.13
C VAL A 166 -3.07 11.01 -2.95
N ILE A 167 -3.94 10.45 -2.11
CA ILE A 167 -4.59 11.14 -0.99
C ILE A 167 -4.23 10.48 0.32
N SER A 168 -3.88 11.26 1.34
CA SER A 168 -3.69 10.73 2.69
C SER A 168 -5.05 10.35 3.30
N VAL A 169 -5.10 9.36 4.18
CA VAL A 169 -6.35 8.98 4.86
C VAL A 169 -6.89 10.15 5.70
N ASP A 170 -6.01 10.97 6.30
CA ASP A 170 -6.41 12.14 7.06
C ASP A 170 -7.09 13.21 6.18
N ASP A 171 -6.55 13.47 4.98
CA ASP A 171 -7.15 14.41 4.02
C ASP A 171 -8.48 13.86 3.48
N ALA A 172 -8.53 12.56 3.19
CA ALA A 172 -9.73 11.85 2.74
C ALA A 172 -10.88 11.97 3.75
N LEU A 173 -10.56 11.86 5.05
CA LEU A 173 -11.52 12.01 6.14
C LEU A 173 -11.92 13.47 6.39
N THR A 174 -10.96 14.39 6.36
CA THR A 174 -11.20 15.82 6.61
C THR A 174 -12.05 16.45 5.51
N SER A 175 -11.86 16.01 4.27
CA SER A 175 -12.67 16.44 3.12
C SER A 175 -14.03 15.73 3.02
N GLY A 176 -14.30 14.71 3.83
CA GLY A 176 -15.52 13.90 3.76
C GLY A 176 -15.62 13.03 2.51
N ARG A 177 -14.52 12.85 1.76
CA ARG A 177 -14.52 12.12 0.49
C ARG A 177 -14.62 10.62 0.67
N PHE A 178 -14.14 10.07 1.78
CA PHE A 178 -14.14 8.63 2.10
C PHE A 178 -14.58 8.40 3.55
N PRO A 179 -15.88 8.55 3.89
CA PRO A 179 -16.41 8.25 5.21
C PRO A 179 -16.25 6.77 5.60
N GLU A 180 -16.07 5.86 4.65
CA GLU A 180 -15.78 4.44 4.89
C GLU A 180 -14.50 4.25 5.71
N LEU A 181 -13.54 5.18 5.61
CA LEU A 181 -12.31 5.16 6.40
C LEU A 181 -12.50 5.68 7.84
N ALA A 182 -13.71 6.01 8.28
CA ALA A 182 -13.93 6.64 9.59
C ALA A 182 -13.45 5.77 10.77
N TRP A 183 -13.49 4.44 10.61
CA TRP A 183 -12.97 3.49 11.60
C TRP A 183 -11.48 3.67 11.90
N THR A 184 -10.70 4.21 10.96
CA THR A 184 -9.27 4.44 11.14
C THR A 184 -9.00 5.43 12.28
N ARG A 185 -9.93 6.34 12.58
CA ARG A 185 -9.84 7.28 13.71
C ARG A 185 -9.78 6.58 15.06
N SER A 186 -10.40 5.42 15.19
CA SER A 186 -10.36 4.59 16.41
C SER A 186 -9.13 3.69 16.50
N SER A 187 -8.28 3.64 15.47
CA SER A 187 -7.12 2.74 15.41
C SER A 187 -5.80 3.46 15.71
N PRO A 188 -5.18 3.26 16.90
CA PRO A 188 -3.97 3.98 17.29
C PRO A 188 -2.78 3.75 16.34
N GLN A 189 -2.70 2.59 15.66
CA GLN A 189 -1.63 2.32 14.69
C GLN A 189 -1.79 3.10 13.38
N LEU A 190 -3.01 3.49 13.01
CA LEU A 190 -3.28 4.24 11.79
C LEU A 190 -3.07 5.74 12.00
N ASN A 191 -3.37 6.23 13.20
CA ASN A 191 -3.20 7.63 13.61
C ASN A 191 -1.75 8.03 13.93
N ARG A 192 -0.78 7.11 13.85
CA ARG A 192 0.63 7.41 14.09
C ARG A 192 1.25 8.00 12.83
N GLY A 193 1.49 9.31 12.84
CA GLY A 193 2.30 9.99 11.83
C GLY A 193 3.79 9.64 11.92
N THR A 194 4.59 10.21 11.02
CA THR A 194 6.06 10.11 11.02
C THR A 194 6.65 10.87 12.22
N GLY A 195 6.54 10.30 13.41
CA GLY A 195 7.11 10.86 14.63
C GLY A 195 8.56 10.42 14.82
N GLY A 196 9.50 11.21 14.29
CA GLY A 196 10.94 11.01 14.50
C GLY A 196 11.56 9.84 13.73
N VAL A 197 12.90 9.73 13.81
CA VAL A 197 13.66 8.63 13.20
C VAL A 197 13.35 7.33 13.93
N VAL A 198 12.98 6.27 13.19
CA VAL A 198 12.63 4.98 13.78
C VAL A 198 13.86 4.05 13.88
N GLY A 199 14.12 3.53 15.09
CA GLY A 199 15.20 2.58 15.41
C GLY A 199 14.74 1.12 15.44
N PRO A 200 15.66 0.13 15.49
CA PRO A 200 15.31 -1.28 15.61
C PRO A 200 14.59 -1.60 16.93
N PRO A 201 13.85 -2.71 17.00
CA PRO A 201 13.14 -3.09 18.22
C PRO A 201 14.08 -3.21 19.43
N GLY A 202 13.66 -2.68 20.58
CA GLY A 202 14.44 -2.72 21.81
C GLY A 202 15.45 -1.59 21.98
N THR A 203 15.59 -0.70 21.00
CA THR A 203 16.32 0.57 21.16
C THR A 203 15.33 1.66 21.57
N SER A 204 15.32 2.02 22.85
CA SER A 204 14.64 3.23 23.30
C SER A 204 15.44 4.43 22.80
N SER A 205 14.88 5.19 21.87
CA SER A 205 15.36 6.52 21.51
C SER A 205 15.38 7.37 22.78
N SER A 206 16.60 7.71 23.21
CA SER A 206 16.91 8.54 24.38
C SER A 206 16.66 10.01 24.06
#